data_AF-A0A1M5PN71-F1
#
_entry.id   AF-A0A1M5PN71-F1
#
_cell.length_a   1.000
_cell.length_b   1.000
_cell.length_c   1.000
_cell.angle_alpha   90.00
_cell.angle_beta   90.00
_cell.angle_gamma   90.00
#
_symmetry.space_group_name_H-M   'P 1'
#
loop_
_entity.id
_entity.type
_entity.pdbx_description
1 polymer ?
#
loop_
_entity_poly.entity_id
_entity_poly.type
_entity_poly.pdbx_seq_one_letter_code
_entity_poly.pdbx_strand_id
1 'polypeptide(L)'
;MNKTIFTILCLCMLSSCSFPQHEVNAKFGKQHFVSAVAFIELHKTRNGAYPDALSDLQYLGDWDLIWLYAVRYEKAENGYNLYIENGWIGEPELAFPEAFRIGLGIKQTNVVWSNESHSQDELKKEIRL
;
A
#
# COMPACT_ATOMS: atom_id res chain seq x y z
N MET A 1 42.18 20.80 1.47
CA MET A 1 42.31 19.34 1.69
C MET A 1 41.43 18.83 2.83
N ASN A 2 41.37 19.49 3.99
CA ASN A 2 40.52 19.04 5.12
C ASN A 2 39.01 19.05 4.85
N LYS A 3 38.50 20.02 4.06
CA LYS A 3 37.07 20.10 3.73
C LYS A 3 36.59 18.96 2.84
N THR A 4 37.36 18.61 1.81
CA THR A 4 37.05 17.50 0.90
C THR A 4 37.13 16.15 1.61
N ILE A 5 38.09 15.95 2.51
CA ILE A 5 38.19 14.74 3.32
C ILE A 5 36.97 14.64 4.27
N PHE A 6 36.57 15.74 4.89
CA PHE A 6 35.38 15.78 5.76
C PHE A 6 34.08 15.50 4.99
N THR A 7 33.92 16.07 3.79
CA THR A 7 32.77 15.81 2.91
C THR A 7 32.71 14.34 2.47
N ILE A 8 33.84 13.75 2.08
CA ILE A 8 33.92 12.33 1.70
C ILE A 8 33.62 11.43 2.91
N LEU A 9 34.14 11.77 4.09
CA LEU A 9 33.88 11.03 5.33
C LEU A 9 32.38 11.08 5.70
N CYS A 10 31.72 12.24 5.61
CA CYS A 10 30.28 12.35 5.81
C CYS A 10 29.46 11.55 4.77
N LEU A 11 29.87 11.55 3.49
CA LEU A 11 29.20 10.79 2.44
C LEU A 11 29.33 9.27 2.66
N CYS A 12 30.50 8.81 3.12
CA CYS A 12 30.71 7.41 3.48
C CYS A 12 29.86 6.99 4.69
N MET A 13 29.67 7.87 5.69
CA MET A 13 28.80 7.56 6.84
C MET A 13 27.32 7.42 6.46
N LEU A 14 26.86 8.12 5.42
CA LEU A 14 25.49 7.98 4.90
C LEU A 14 25.28 6.69 4.09
N SER A 15 26.36 6.01 3.69
CA SER A 15 26.32 4.81 2.85
C SER A 15 26.14 3.52 3.67
N SER A 16 26.20 3.59 5.00
CA SER A 16 26.21 2.41 5.89
C SER A 16 24.85 2.09 6.54
N CYS A 17 23.76 2.72 6.10
CA CYS A 17 22.44 2.38 6.59
C CYS A 17 21.83 1.30 5.66
N SER A 18 21.78 0.05 6.12
CA SER A 18 20.98 -1.00 5.47
C SER A 18 19.51 -0.63 5.61
N PHE A 19 18.97 0.17 4.69
CA PHE A 19 17.57 0.57 4.73
C PHE A 19 16.69 -0.69 4.63
N PRO A 20 15.80 -0.95 5.59
CA PRO A 20 14.99 -2.18 5.61
C PRO A 20 13.87 -2.07 4.57
N GLN A 21 14.26 -2.17 3.30
CA GLN A 21 13.44 -1.88 2.13
C GLN A 21 12.12 -2.66 2.12
N HIS A 22 12.17 -3.93 2.51
CA HIS A 22 10.99 -4.78 2.61
C HIS A 22 9.98 -4.29 3.66
N GLU A 23 10.45 -3.94 4.86
CA GLU A 23 9.57 -3.47 5.94
C GLU A 23 8.96 -2.10 5.62
N VAL A 24 9.75 -1.25 4.98
CA VAL A 24 9.30 0.08 4.55
C VAL A 24 8.28 -0.06 3.42
N ASN A 25 8.52 -0.92 2.43
CA ASN A 25 7.55 -1.23 1.39
C ASN A 25 6.24 -1.76 1.99
N ALA A 26 6.29 -2.71 2.93
CA ALA A 26 5.09 -3.25 3.56
C ALA A 26 4.31 -2.18 4.34
N LYS A 27 4.99 -1.30 5.08
CA LYS A 27 4.34 -0.21 5.83
C LYS A 27 3.63 0.79 4.91
N PHE A 28 4.32 1.29 3.89
CA PHE A 28 3.73 2.23 2.93
C PHE A 28 2.66 1.55 2.08
N GLY A 29 2.91 0.32 1.61
CA GLY A 29 1.96 -0.48 0.85
C GLY A 29 0.64 -0.67 1.60
N LYS A 30 0.71 -1.02 2.89
CA LYS A 30 -0.47 -1.14 3.74
C LYS A 30 -1.23 0.18 3.83
N GLN A 31 -0.53 1.29 4.04
CA GLN A 31 -1.16 2.63 4.09
C GLN A 31 -1.87 2.92 2.77
N HIS A 32 -1.21 2.70 1.64
CA HIS A 32 -1.76 2.98 0.31
C HIS A 32 -2.99 2.13 0.01
N PHE A 33 -2.92 0.82 0.28
CA PHE A 33 -4.02 -0.09 0.06
C PHE A 33 -5.25 0.27 0.89
N VAL A 34 -5.08 0.53 2.20
CA VAL A 34 -6.19 0.90 3.09
C VAL A 34 -6.79 2.25 2.71
N SER A 35 -5.96 3.24 2.39
CA SER A 35 -6.45 4.55 1.92
C SER A 35 -7.27 4.40 0.63
N ALA A 36 -6.77 3.64 -0.35
CA ALA A 36 -7.48 3.42 -1.60
C ALA A 36 -8.86 2.78 -1.38
N VAL A 37 -8.92 1.72 -0.58
CA VAL A 37 -10.17 1.07 -0.19
C VAL A 37 -11.12 2.10 0.45
N ALA A 38 -10.66 2.88 1.43
CA ALA A 38 -11.50 3.84 2.15
C ALA A 38 -12.13 4.88 1.20
N PHE A 39 -11.36 5.43 0.25
CA PHE A 39 -11.89 6.42 -0.69
C PHE A 39 -12.82 5.82 -1.74
N ILE A 40 -12.54 4.62 -2.24
CA ILE A 40 -13.42 3.91 -3.17
C ILE A 40 -14.76 3.60 -2.51
N GLU A 41 -14.74 3.10 -1.27
CA GLU A 41 -15.95 2.76 -0.52
C GLU A 41 -16.74 4.02 -0.09
N LEU A 42 -16.04 5.11 0.23
CA LEU A 42 -16.68 6.40 0.48
C LEU A 42 -17.38 6.92 -0.77
N HIS A 43 -16.74 6.83 -1.94
CA HIS A 43 -17.38 7.20 -3.22
C HIS A 43 -18.64 6.37 -3.45
N LYS A 44 -18.56 5.04 -3.27
CA LYS A 44 -19.72 4.13 -3.38
C LYS A 44 -20.86 4.52 -2.44
N THR A 45 -20.54 4.79 -1.19
CA THR A 45 -21.51 5.19 -0.16
C THR A 45 -22.25 6.47 -0.55
N ARG A 46 -21.55 7.42 -1.17
CA ARG A 46 -22.12 8.73 -1.53
C ARG A 46 -22.91 8.71 -2.83
N ASN A 47 -22.44 7.94 -3.82
CA ASN A 47 -22.98 7.99 -5.19
C ASN A 47 -23.85 6.78 -5.53
N GLY A 48 -23.89 5.76 -4.66
CA GLY A 48 -24.63 4.52 -4.91
C GLY A 48 -23.96 3.58 -5.92
N ALA A 49 -22.83 3.95 -6.52
CA ALA A 49 -22.04 3.13 -7.44
C ALA A 49 -20.52 3.29 -7.20
N TYR A 50 -19.72 2.27 -7.53
CA TYR A 50 -18.25 2.38 -7.50
C TYR A 50 -17.77 3.32 -8.63
N PRO A 51 -16.67 4.06 -8.44
CA PRO A 51 -16.16 5.02 -9.43
C PRO A 51 -15.80 4.32 -10.74
N ASP A 52 -15.97 4.98 -11.88
CA ASP A 52 -15.56 4.42 -13.18
C ASP A 52 -14.03 4.40 -13.30
N ALA A 53 -13.36 5.42 -12.74
CA ALA A 53 -11.92 5.50 -12.58
C ALA A 53 -11.54 6.16 -11.25
N LEU A 54 -10.30 5.96 -10.78
CA LEU A 54 -9.82 6.61 -9.55
C LEU A 54 -9.82 8.15 -9.63
N SER A 55 -9.83 8.72 -10.85
CA SER A 55 -10.00 10.15 -11.08
C SER A 55 -11.37 10.69 -10.67
N ASP A 56 -12.37 9.83 -10.50
CA ASP A 56 -13.74 10.22 -10.11
C ASP A 56 -13.87 10.38 -8.58
N LEU A 57 -12.81 10.07 -7.84
CA LEU A 57 -12.78 10.22 -6.39
C LEU A 57 -12.79 11.70 -6.01
N GLN A 58 -13.55 12.02 -4.97
CA GLN A 58 -13.74 13.37 -4.46
C GLN A 58 -13.27 13.44 -3.01
N TYR A 59 -13.06 14.67 -2.51
CA TYR A 59 -12.61 14.94 -1.14
C TYR A 59 -11.20 14.42 -0.84
N LEU A 60 -10.35 14.40 -1.87
CA LEU A 60 -8.93 14.10 -1.76
C LEU A 60 -8.18 15.34 -1.23
N GLY A 61 -7.28 15.14 -0.29
CA GLY A 61 -6.26 16.11 0.08
C GLY A 61 -5.04 16.03 -0.84
N ASP A 62 -4.18 17.06 -0.81
CA ASP A 62 -3.01 17.15 -1.68
C ASP A 62 -2.06 15.94 -1.55
N TRP A 63 -2.03 15.31 -0.37
CA TRP A 63 -1.19 14.15 -0.08
C TRP A 63 -1.80 12.80 -0.49
N ASP A 64 -3.07 12.77 -0.90
CA ASP A 64 -3.76 11.54 -1.31
C ASP A 64 -3.34 11.05 -2.70
N LEU A 65 -2.65 11.89 -3.47
CA LEU A 65 -2.10 11.48 -4.76
C LEU A 65 -1.07 10.34 -4.65
N ILE A 66 -0.36 10.23 -3.52
CA ILE A 66 0.71 9.24 -3.35
C ILE A 66 0.16 7.81 -3.44
N TRP A 67 -0.96 7.54 -2.78
CA TRP A 67 -1.52 6.19 -2.81
C TRP A 67 -2.24 5.90 -4.13
N LEU A 68 -2.77 6.91 -4.82
CA LEU A 68 -3.44 6.75 -6.12
C LEU A 68 -2.49 6.15 -7.17
N TYR A 69 -1.22 6.54 -7.16
CA TYR A 69 -0.20 5.97 -8.03
C TYR A 69 0.35 4.62 -7.55
N ALA A 70 0.04 4.23 -6.31
CA ALA A 70 0.53 2.99 -5.72
C ALA A 70 -0.39 1.79 -6.01
N VAL A 71 -1.59 2.03 -6.53
CA VAL A 71 -2.59 0.99 -6.76
C VAL A 71 -3.09 0.98 -8.21
N ARG A 72 -3.46 -0.20 -8.67
CA ARG A 72 -4.24 -0.37 -9.90
C ARG A 72 -5.66 -0.78 -9.56
N TYR A 73 -6.60 -0.01 -10.10
CA TYR A 73 -8.03 -0.16 -9.89
C TYR A 73 -8.72 -0.57 -11.18
N GLU A 74 -9.66 -1.50 -11.08
CA GLU A 74 -10.54 -1.89 -12.18
C GLU A 74 -11.96 -2.02 -11.65
N LYS A 75 -12.91 -1.30 -12.25
CA LYS A 75 -14.32 -1.45 -11.92
C LYS A 75 -14.83 -2.83 -12.34
N ALA A 76 -15.62 -3.46 -11.48
CA ALA A 76 -16.36 -4.69 -11.79
C ALA A 76 -17.87 -4.45 -11.64
N GLU A 77 -18.70 -5.37 -12.15
CA GLU A 77 -20.17 -5.22 -12.18
C GLU A 77 -20.77 -4.91 -10.80
N ASN A 78 -20.34 -5.64 -9.76
CA ASN A 78 -20.84 -5.51 -8.39
C ASN A 78 -19.69 -5.33 -7.38
N GLY A 79 -18.65 -4.60 -7.76
CA GLY A 79 -17.43 -4.46 -6.96
C GLY A 79 -16.30 -3.78 -7.71
N TYR A 80 -15.09 -4.06 -7.28
CA TYR A 80 -13.88 -3.60 -7.95
C TYR A 80 -12.72 -4.56 -7.68
N ASN A 81 -11.76 -4.57 -8.58
CA ASN A 81 -10.46 -5.16 -8.34
C ASN A 81 -9.50 -4.06 -7.88
N LEU A 82 -8.63 -4.39 -6.93
CA LEU A 82 -7.65 -3.46 -6.40
C LEU A 82 -6.33 -4.19 -6.17
N TYR A 83 -5.28 -3.78 -6.87
CA TYR A 83 -3.95 -4.36 -6.77
C TYR A 83 -2.98 -3.31 -6.23
N ILE A 84 -2.18 -3.67 -5.24
CA ILE A 84 -1.09 -2.82 -4.74
C ILE A 84 0.14 -3.03 -5.62
N GLU A 85 0.59 -2.00 -6.31
CA GLU A 85 1.75 -2.08 -7.21
C GLU A 85 3.01 -1.51 -6.56
N ASN A 86 2.86 -0.58 -5.62
CA ASN A 86 4.00 0.06 -4.96
C ASN A 86 3.75 0.28 -3.46
N GLY A 87 4.77 0.01 -2.65
CA GLY A 87 4.91 0.49 -1.29
C GLY A 87 5.73 1.78 -1.27
N TRP A 88 7.04 1.68 -1.03
CA TRP A 88 7.97 2.81 -1.10
C TRP A 88 8.69 2.88 -2.45
N ILE A 89 9.36 1.80 -2.87
CA ILE A 89 10.01 1.70 -4.19
C ILE A 89 9.76 0.34 -4.88
N GLY A 90 8.74 -0.41 -4.48
CA GLY A 90 8.36 -1.64 -5.15
C GLY A 90 7.13 -2.34 -4.56
N GLU A 91 6.67 -3.39 -5.23
CA GLU A 91 5.48 -4.16 -4.87
C GLU A 91 5.63 -4.78 -3.47
N PRO A 92 4.71 -4.49 -2.54
CA PRO A 92 4.74 -5.02 -1.19
C PRO A 92 4.00 -6.35 -1.10
N GLU A 93 4.58 -7.32 -0.40
CA GLU A 93 3.86 -8.51 0.03
C GLU A 93 3.02 -8.16 1.26
N LEU A 94 1.69 -8.16 1.10
CA LEU A 94 0.75 -7.80 2.16
C LEU A 94 -0.22 -8.95 2.43
N ALA A 95 -0.50 -9.16 3.72
CA ALA A 95 -1.65 -9.93 4.14
C ALA A 95 -2.57 -9.12 5.05
N PHE A 96 -3.86 -9.37 4.95
CA PHE A 96 -4.91 -8.76 5.74
C PHE A 96 -5.82 -9.84 6.32
N PRO A 97 -6.41 -9.62 7.52
CA PRO A 97 -7.38 -10.55 8.05
C PRO A 97 -8.60 -10.64 7.12
N GLU A 98 -9.17 -11.82 6.95
CA GLU A 98 -10.41 -12.06 6.20
C GLU A 98 -11.54 -11.10 6.62
N ALA A 99 -11.60 -10.77 7.92
CA ALA A 99 -12.55 -9.80 8.46
C ALA A 99 -12.46 -8.40 7.81
N PHE A 100 -11.29 -7.98 7.32
CA PHE A 100 -11.10 -6.67 6.70
C PHE A 100 -11.94 -6.49 5.43
N ARG A 101 -12.09 -7.54 4.61
CA ARG A 101 -12.82 -7.45 3.34
C ARG A 101 -14.34 -7.65 3.46
N ILE A 102 -14.82 -8.05 4.64
CA ILE A 102 -16.25 -8.27 4.85
C ILE A 102 -16.99 -6.94 4.70
N GLY A 103 -18.00 -6.94 3.82
CA GLY A 103 -18.80 -5.74 3.53
C GLY A 103 -18.18 -4.78 2.50
N LEU A 104 -16.98 -5.07 2.00
CA LEU A 104 -16.32 -4.29 0.95
C LEU A 104 -16.65 -4.82 -0.45
N GLY A 105 -16.40 -3.98 -1.46
CA GLY A 105 -16.59 -4.30 -2.87
C GLY A 105 -15.47 -5.11 -3.53
N ILE A 106 -14.41 -5.45 -2.81
CA ILE A 106 -13.20 -6.06 -3.38
C ILE A 106 -13.51 -7.45 -3.95
N LYS A 107 -13.24 -7.64 -5.24
CA LYS A 107 -13.41 -8.93 -5.96
C LYS A 107 -12.08 -9.65 -6.14
N GLN A 108 -11.08 -8.96 -6.67
CA GLN A 108 -9.74 -9.49 -6.88
C GLN A 108 -8.68 -8.51 -6.38
N THR A 109 -7.56 -9.07 -5.91
CA THR A 109 -6.42 -8.32 -5.38
C THR A 109 -5.20 -9.24 -5.33
N ASN A 110 -4.01 -8.66 -5.20
CA ASN A 110 -2.75 -9.36 -4.94
C ASN A 110 -2.39 -9.43 -3.44
N VAL A 111 -3.24 -8.92 -2.54
CA VAL A 111 -3.04 -9.13 -1.09
C VAL A 111 -3.55 -10.51 -0.65
N VAL A 112 -2.88 -11.10 0.33
CA VAL A 112 -3.26 -12.39 0.91
C VAL A 112 -4.32 -12.18 2.00
N TRP A 113 -5.36 -13.00 2.02
CA TRP A 113 -6.35 -13.02 3.09
C TRP A 113 -6.00 -14.09 4.11
N SER A 114 -5.79 -13.71 5.37
CA SER A 114 -5.46 -14.63 6.47
C SER A 114 -6.61 -14.78 7.46
N ASN A 115 -6.81 -15.97 8.01
CA ASN A 115 -7.81 -16.22 9.06
C ASN A 115 -7.37 -15.70 10.44
N GLU A 116 -6.12 -15.30 10.57
CA GLU A 116 -5.53 -14.82 11.82
C GLU A 116 -5.23 -13.33 11.70
N SER A 117 -5.50 -12.58 12.77
CA SER A 117 -5.09 -11.19 12.92
C SER A 117 -3.59 -11.11 13.20
N HIS A 118 -2.79 -11.71 12.33
CA HIS A 118 -1.35 -11.77 12.51
C HIS A 118 -0.75 -10.40 12.30
N SER A 119 0.14 -10.05 13.22
CA SER A 119 1.07 -8.96 12.95
C SER A 119 1.90 -9.32 11.71
N GLN A 120 2.30 -8.32 10.91
CA GLN A 120 3.13 -8.54 9.71
C GLN A 120 4.47 -9.25 10.05
N ASP A 121 4.87 -9.26 11.32
CA ASP A 121 6.06 -9.97 11.79
C ASP A 121 5.85 -11.49 11.96
N GLU A 122 4.61 -11.96 12.10
CA GLU A 122 4.28 -13.39 12.19
C GLU A 122 4.12 -14.04 10.81
N LEU A 123 3.62 -13.29 9.82
CA LEU A 123 3.55 -13.70 8.41
C LEU A 123 4.95 -14.02 7.83
N LYS A 124 5.99 -13.30 8.29
CA LYS A 124 7.40 -13.57 7.93
C LYS A 124 7.88 -14.97 8.37
N LYS A 125 7.31 -15.54 9.42
CA LYS A 125 7.67 -16.88 9.93
C LYS A 125 7.02 -18.00 9.13
N GLU A 126 5.80 -17.77 8.66
CA GLU A 126 5.00 -18.78 7.95
C GLU A 126 5.39 -18.91 6.47
N ILE A 127 5.77 -17.81 5.82
CA ILE A 127 6.19 -17.80 4.41
C ILE A 127 7.65 -18.32 4.24
N ARG A 128 8.41 -18.46 5.32
CA ARG A 128 9.80 -18.97 5.32
C ARG A 128 9.94 -20.48 5.57
N LEU A 129 8.91 -21.28 5.34
CA LEU A 129 8.97 -22.75 5.34
C LEU A 129 8.87 -23.31 3.92
#